data_AF-A0A7J9C0R4-F1
#
_entry.id   AF-A0A7J9C0R4-F1
#
_cell.length_a   1.000
_cell.length_b   1.000
_cell.length_c   1.000
_cell.angle_alpha   90.00
_cell.angle_beta   90.00
_cell.angle_gamma   90.00
#
_symmetry.space_group_name_H-M   'P 1'
#
loop_
_entity.id
_entity.type
_entity.pdbx_description
1 polymer ?
#
loop_
_entity_poly.entity_id
_entity_poly.type
_entity_poly.pdbx_seq_one_letter_code
_entity_poly.pdbx_strand_id
1 'polypeptide(L)'
;MKRFFANPMTTPEYDWWWGKRINDNIPSASQESTHPIEEHLQVIPSELEIVKQDFEKKSLELEKRIEKLEEGKVQRGLDVNVQKQEIQEEKIKANQCGKKFQDARVREDALKKDLLESRNEKVGLRAQVAKLERSLHQHRSRNSVIELKASLTKIEELKGKIEELEDALQNCELRVELFEMNNERWKEHLECSQGQIKHRDHIMGEALT
;
A
#
# COMPACT_ATOMS: atom_id res chain seq x y z
N MET A 1 142.13 32.29 7.85
CA MET A 1 140.91 32.28 8.67
C MET A 1 141.30 32.14 10.14
N LYS A 2 141.14 33.18 10.96
CA LYS A 2 141.51 33.15 12.38
C LYS A 2 140.25 32.90 13.24
N ARG A 3 140.35 31.88 14.10
CA ARG A 3 139.36 31.44 15.10
C ARG A 3 139.28 32.45 16.24
N PHE A 4 138.09 32.72 16.77
CA PHE A 4 137.91 33.35 18.08
C PHE A 4 137.27 32.35 19.05
N PHE A 5 137.90 32.24 20.22
CA PHE A 5 137.65 31.28 21.28
C PHE A 5 136.44 31.69 22.13
N ALA A 6 135.60 30.71 22.47
CA ALA A 6 134.57 30.82 23.50
C ALA A 6 135.20 30.59 24.88
N ASN A 7 135.05 31.54 25.79
CA ASN A 7 135.37 31.38 27.22
C ASN A 7 134.07 31.08 27.98
N PRO A 8 134.00 30.03 28.83
CA PRO A 8 132.86 29.79 29.70
C PRO A 8 132.90 30.76 30.88
N MET A 9 131.88 31.61 31.01
CA MET A 9 131.68 32.47 32.18
C MET A 9 130.86 31.69 33.21
N THR A 10 131.51 30.80 33.97
CA THR A 10 130.94 30.22 35.19
C THR A 10 131.31 31.13 36.37
N THR A 11 130.40 32.02 36.75
CA THR A 11 130.49 32.77 38.00
C THR A 11 130.12 31.84 39.16
N PRO A 12 131.00 31.60 40.16
CA PRO A 12 130.81 30.58 41.20
C PRO A 12 129.71 30.87 42.25
N GLU A 13 129.04 32.02 42.15
CA GLU A 13 128.14 32.53 43.20
C GLU A 13 126.70 31.98 43.07
N TYR A 14 126.31 31.47 41.90
CA TYR A 14 124.94 30.99 41.66
C TYR A 14 124.66 29.61 42.26
N ASP A 15 125.64 28.70 42.23
CA ASP A 15 125.48 27.32 42.71
C ASP A 15 125.44 27.24 44.25
N TRP A 16 126.03 28.22 44.94
CA TRP A 16 125.92 28.34 46.40
C TRP A 16 124.52 28.77 46.88
N TRP A 17 123.75 29.45 46.01
CA TRP A 17 122.40 29.92 46.32
C TRP A 17 121.34 28.81 46.26
N TRP A 18 121.58 27.76 45.47
CA TRP A 18 120.65 26.63 45.32
C TRP A 18 120.72 25.60 46.45
N GLY A 19 121.86 25.46 47.12
CA GLY A 19 122.05 24.47 48.19
C GLY A 19 121.38 24.80 49.53
N LYS A 20 120.73 25.97 49.68
CA LYS A 20 120.30 26.50 50.99
C LYS A 20 118.78 26.71 51.18
N ARG A 21 117.92 26.16 50.31
CA ARG A 21 116.47 26.20 50.53
C ARG A 21 115.95 24.94 51.24
N ILE A 22 115.75 25.06 52.55
CA ILE A 22 114.86 24.18 53.33
C ILE A 22 113.42 24.62 53.03
N ASN A 23 112.54 23.70 52.64
CA ASN A 23 111.17 23.96 52.20
C ASN A 23 110.18 23.70 53.35
N ASP A 24 109.67 24.75 53.96
CA ASP A 24 108.84 24.70 55.19
C ASP A 24 107.32 24.60 54.94
N ASN A 25 106.86 24.19 53.75
CA ASN A 25 105.42 24.24 53.38
C ASN A 25 104.71 22.89 53.22
N ILE A 26 105.04 21.87 54.01
CA ILE A 26 104.18 20.67 54.15
C ILE A 26 103.58 20.66 55.56
N PRO A 27 102.27 20.94 55.74
CA PRO A 27 101.62 20.80 57.04
C PRO A 27 101.54 19.31 57.44
N SER A 28 102.05 19.02 58.64
CA SER A 28 101.96 17.73 59.33
C SER A 28 100.51 17.29 59.55
N ALA A 29 100.22 16.00 59.35
CA ALA A 29 98.91 15.42 59.60
C ALA A 29 98.70 15.18 61.10
N SER A 30 97.82 15.96 61.74
CA SER A 30 97.31 15.67 63.08
C SER A 30 95.99 14.89 63.00
N GLN A 31 96.03 13.64 63.48
CA GLN A 31 94.84 12.86 63.85
C GLN A 31 94.05 13.59 64.94
N GLU A 32 92.79 13.93 64.69
CA GLU A 32 91.67 13.90 65.67
C GLU A 32 90.41 14.56 65.05
N SER A 33 89.60 13.76 64.37
CA SER A 33 88.12 13.88 64.32
C SER A 33 87.57 12.75 63.46
N THR A 34 87.22 11.65 64.12
CA THR A 34 86.58 10.48 63.54
C THR A 34 85.08 10.70 63.45
N HIS A 35 84.64 11.48 62.46
CA HIS A 35 83.28 11.38 61.93
C HIS A 35 83.40 10.98 60.46
N PRO A 36 82.77 9.88 60.00
CA PRO A 36 82.79 9.54 58.59
C PRO A 36 82.09 10.66 57.82
N ILE A 37 82.79 11.25 56.85
CA ILE A 37 82.30 12.33 55.96
C ILE A 37 80.92 12.03 55.37
N GLU A 38 80.56 10.75 55.29
CA GLU A 38 79.26 10.23 54.85
C GLU A 38 78.05 10.80 55.63
N GLU A 39 78.17 11.07 56.93
CA GLU A 39 77.06 11.58 57.75
C GLU A 39 76.83 13.09 57.57
N HIS A 40 77.83 13.83 57.07
CA HIS A 40 77.71 15.23 56.67
C HIS A 40 77.34 15.42 55.20
N LEU A 41 77.42 14.36 54.40
CA LEU A 41 76.88 14.30 53.05
C LEU A 41 75.41 13.84 53.10
N GLN A 42 74.58 14.57 53.85
CA GLN A 42 73.16 14.56 53.53
C GLN A 42 73.08 15.07 52.09
N VAL A 43 72.80 14.15 51.15
CA VAL A 43 72.75 14.44 49.71
C VAL A 43 71.57 15.37 49.48
N ILE A 44 71.78 16.65 49.76
CA ILE A 44 70.85 17.73 49.47
C ILE A 44 70.87 17.82 47.94
N PRO A 45 69.74 17.53 47.27
CA PRO A 45 69.67 17.68 45.83
C PRO A 45 70.07 19.10 45.47
N SER A 46 70.98 19.23 44.50
CA SER A 46 71.33 20.55 43.97
C SER A 46 70.09 21.23 43.38
N GLU A 47 70.01 22.56 43.43
CA GLU A 47 68.86 23.31 42.87
C GLU A 47 68.58 22.93 41.40
N LEU A 48 69.63 22.59 40.64
CA LEU A 48 69.56 22.06 39.28
C LEU A 48 68.85 20.70 39.18
N GLU A 49 69.05 19.81 40.15
CA GLU A 49 68.42 18.48 40.16
C GLU A 49 66.92 18.56 40.47
N ILE A 50 66.52 19.47 41.35
CA ILE A 50 65.11 19.79 41.63
C ILE A 50 64.45 20.36 40.38
N VAL A 51 65.10 21.34 39.73
CA VAL A 51 64.59 21.94 38.48
C VAL A 51 64.48 20.90 37.37
N LYS A 52 65.43 19.97 37.27
CA LYS A 52 65.38 18.88 36.28
C LYS A 52 64.19 17.95 36.52
N GLN A 53 63.96 17.50 37.75
CA GLN A 53 62.82 16.63 38.08
C GLN A 53 61.47 17.33 37.84
N ASP A 54 61.36 18.61 38.18
CA ASP A 54 60.15 19.40 37.90
C ASP A 54 59.88 19.55 36.40
N PHE A 55 60.94 19.71 35.60
CA PHE A 55 60.84 19.76 34.15
C PHE A 55 60.38 18.42 33.56
N GLU A 56 60.99 17.30 33.98
CA GLU A 56 60.56 15.95 33.58
C GLU A 56 59.09 15.69 33.91
N LYS A 57 58.65 16.05 35.13
CA LYS A 57 57.26 15.90 35.55
C LYS A 57 56.29 16.73 34.69
N LYS A 58 56.63 18.00 34.43
CA LYS A 58 55.83 18.86 33.53
C LYS A 58 55.80 18.32 32.11
N SER A 59 56.91 17.77 31.62
CA SER A 59 56.98 17.18 30.28
C SER A 59 56.06 15.97 30.17
N LEU A 60 56.05 15.07 31.16
CA LEU A 60 55.15 13.92 31.22
C LEU A 60 53.68 14.35 31.30
N GLU A 61 53.37 15.42 32.03
CA GLU A 61 52.01 15.96 32.09
C GLU A 61 51.56 16.52 30.73
N LEU A 62 52.44 17.25 30.05
CA LEU A 62 52.18 17.77 28.70
C LEU A 62 51.97 16.64 27.70
N GLU A 63 52.78 15.59 27.75
CA GLU A 63 52.65 14.42 26.88
C GLU A 63 51.29 13.73 27.06
N LYS A 64 50.85 13.50 28.31
CA LYS A 64 49.50 12.98 28.61
C LYS A 64 48.37 13.91 28.13
N ARG A 65 48.56 15.23 28.18
CA ARG A 65 47.57 16.18 27.65
C ARG A 65 47.52 16.13 26.13
N ILE A 66 48.66 15.99 25.45
CA ILE A 66 48.74 15.85 23.99
C ILE A 66 48.03 14.57 23.55
N GLU A 67 48.31 13.44 24.19
CA GLU A 67 47.68 12.15 23.90
C GLU A 67 46.14 12.23 24.01
N LYS A 68 45.61 12.77 25.13
CA LYS A 68 44.16 12.99 25.30
C LYS A 68 43.56 13.90 24.23
N LEU A 69 44.28 14.94 23.81
CA LEU A 69 43.82 15.85 22.76
C LEU A 69 43.79 15.16 21.40
N GLU A 70 44.77 14.32 21.10
CA GLU A 70 44.82 13.53 19.86
C GLU A 70 43.69 12.51 19.81
N GLU A 71 43.46 11.75 20.89
CA GLU A 71 42.31 10.84 21.02
C GLU A 71 40.99 11.59 20.80
N GLY A 72 40.80 12.72 21.49
CA GLY A 72 39.59 13.54 21.34
C GLY A 72 39.42 14.13 19.94
N LYS A 73 40.52 14.43 19.23
CA LYS A 73 40.49 14.88 17.83
C LYS A 73 40.09 13.75 16.89
N VAL A 74 40.64 12.54 17.06
CA VAL A 74 40.27 11.36 16.26
C VAL A 74 38.80 11.01 16.47
N GLN A 75 38.34 10.96 17.72
CA GLN A 75 36.94 10.64 18.03
C GLN A 75 35.96 11.64 17.41
N ARG A 76 36.24 12.95 17.54
CA ARG A 76 35.42 13.99 16.88
C ARG A 76 35.46 13.89 15.35
N GLY A 77 36.61 13.55 14.78
CA GLY A 77 36.74 13.33 13.35
C GLY A 77 35.87 12.18 12.85
N LEU A 78 35.81 11.07 13.60
CA LEU A 78 34.94 9.94 13.31
C LEU A 78 33.46 10.33 13.39
N ASP A 79 33.05 11.02 14.45
CA ASP A 79 31.66 11.47 14.66
C ASP A 79 31.17 12.38 13.53
N VAL A 80 32.00 13.35 13.10
CA VAL A 80 31.68 14.23 11.96
C VAL A 80 31.51 13.44 10.66
N ASN A 81 32.34 12.40 10.44
CA ASN A 81 32.24 11.58 9.24
C ASN A 81 30.96 10.73 9.26
N VAL A 82 30.58 10.17 10.42
CA VAL A 82 29.32 9.44 10.60
C VAL A 82 28.13 10.36 10.32
N GLN A 83 28.08 11.54 10.93
CA GLN A 83 27.01 12.52 10.70
C GLN A 83 26.90 12.93 9.23
N LYS A 84 28.03 13.13 8.55
CA LYS A 84 28.05 13.45 7.12
C LYS A 84 27.45 12.34 6.26
N GLN A 85 27.74 11.07 6.60
CA GLN A 85 27.17 9.92 5.92
C GLN A 85 25.66 9.82 6.17
N GLU A 86 25.21 9.98 7.42
CA GLU A 86 23.79 9.96 7.78
C GLU A 86 22.99 11.03 7.03
N ILE A 87 23.49 12.27 6.98
CA ILE A 87 22.85 13.37 6.22
C ILE A 87 22.73 13.01 4.74
N GLN A 88 23.74 12.37 4.16
CA GLN A 88 23.71 11.97 2.75
C GLN A 88 22.68 10.87 2.50
N GLU A 89 22.62 9.86 3.36
CA GLU A 89 21.62 8.78 3.29
C GLU A 89 20.20 9.32 3.44
N GLU A 90 19.98 10.22 4.40
CA GLU A 90 18.69 10.84 4.65
C GLU A 90 18.25 11.73 3.49
N LYS A 91 19.19 12.44 2.84
CA LYS A 91 18.93 13.19 1.61
C LYS A 91 18.48 12.28 0.46
N ILE A 92 19.08 11.10 0.31
CA ILE A 92 18.67 10.12 -0.71
C ILE A 92 17.26 9.60 -0.40
N LYS A 93 16.99 9.25 0.87
CA LYS A 93 15.66 8.81 1.33
C LYS A 93 14.60 9.89 1.09
N ALA A 94 14.89 11.14 1.43
CA ALA A 94 13.99 12.28 1.20
C ALA A 94 13.67 12.47 -0.28
N ASN A 95 14.68 12.39 -1.16
CA ASN A 95 14.48 12.48 -2.61
C ASN A 95 13.61 11.32 -3.15
N GLN A 96 13.86 10.09 -2.68
CA GLN A 96 13.03 8.93 -3.06
C GLN A 96 11.60 9.08 -2.55
N CYS A 97 11.42 9.58 -1.33
CA CYS A 97 10.12 9.86 -0.74
C CYS A 97 9.36 10.90 -1.57
N GLY A 98 10.03 11.99 -1.95
CA GLY A 98 9.46 13.03 -2.82
C GLY A 98 8.96 12.48 -4.16
N LYS A 99 9.72 11.58 -4.81
CA LYS A 99 9.28 10.91 -6.04
C LYS A 99 8.03 10.06 -5.83
N LYS A 100 8.01 9.24 -4.77
CA LYS A 100 6.82 8.41 -4.43
C LYS A 100 5.59 9.27 -4.16
N PHE A 101 5.75 10.41 -3.49
CA PHE A 101 4.66 11.36 -3.26
C PHE A 101 4.12 11.96 -4.56
N GLN A 102 5.00 12.35 -5.48
CA GLN A 102 4.60 12.84 -6.80
C GLN A 102 3.86 11.75 -7.59
N ASP A 103 4.38 10.52 -7.63
CA ASP A 103 3.73 9.39 -8.29
C ASP A 103 2.37 9.04 -7.66
N ALA A 104 2.25 9.15 -6.33
CA ALA A 104 0.98 8.96 -5.63
C ALA A 104 -0.03 10.05 -6.01
N ARG A 105 0.42 11.30 -6.12
CA ARG A 105 -0.43 12.44 -6.51
C ARG A 105 -0.95 12.30 -7.95
N VAL A 106 -0.09 11.92 -8.89
CA VAL A 106 -0.49 11.66 -10.29
C VAL A 106 -1.54 10.54 -10.35
N ARG A 107 -1.35 9.46 -9.58
CA ARG A 107 -2.33 8.37 -9.47
C ARG A 107 -3.65 8.82 -8.86
N GLU A 108 -3.61 9.64 -7.81
CA GLU A 108 -4.80 10.20 -7.17
C GLU A 108 -5.62 11.04 -8.17
N ASP A 109 -4.95 11.91 -8.94
CA ASP A 109 -5.61 12.76 -9.94
C ASP A 109 -6.22 11.93 -11.08
N ALA A 110 -5.54 10.87 -11.53
CA ALA A 110 -6.09 9.92 -12.49
C ALA A 110 -7.36 9.23 -11.94
N LEU A 111 -7.31 8.71 -10.71
CA LEU A 111 -8.46 8.07 -10.08
C LEU A 111 -9.65 9.02 -9.90
N LYS A 112 -9.41 10.29 -9.57
CA LYS A 112 -10.47 11.31 -9.50
C LYS A 112 -11.15 11.52 -10.85
N LYS A 113 -10.37 11.53 -11.93
CA LYS A 113 -10.90 11.65 -13.30
C LYS A 113 -11.79 10.45 -13.65
N ASP A 114 -11.30 9.23 -13.40
CA ASP A 114 -12.04 7.99 -13.67
C ASP A 114 -13.33 7.93 -12.85
N LEU A 115 -13.30 8.38 -11.59
CA LEU A 115 -14.48 8.49 -10.73
C LEU A 115 -15.54 9.45 -11.30
N LEU A 116 -15.12 10.59 -11.84
CA LEU A 116 -16.03 11.55 -12.47
C LEU A 116 -16.65 10.97 -13.75
N GLU A 117 -15.85 10.28 -14.57
CA GLU A 117 -16.31 9.63 -15.80
C GLU A 117 -17.32 8.53 -15.49
N SER A 118 -17.01 7.61 -14.58
CA SER A 118 -17.92 6.55 -14.12
C SER A 118 -19.22 7.11 -13.53
N ARG A 119 -19.14 8.23 -12.78
CA ARG A 119 -20.33 8.90 -12.24
C ARG A 119 -21.23 9.41 -13.36
N ASN A 120 -20.66 9.97 -14.42
CA ASN A 120 -21.40 10.47 -15.57
C ASN A 120 -22.04 9.33 -16.37
N GLU A 121 -21.30 8.26 -16.62
CA GLU A 121 -21.81 7.04 -17.27
C GLU A 121 -23.00 6.45 -16.49
N LYS A 122 -22.89 6.36 -15.17
CA LYS A 122 -23.98 5.90 -14.29
C LYS A 122 -25.24 6.77 -14.40
N VAL A 123 -25.10 8.07 -14.63
CA VAL A 123 -26.27 8.95 -14.89
C VAL A 123 -26.89 8.60 -16.25
N GLY A 124 -26.07 8.41 -17.29
CA GLY A 124 -26.54 7.98 -18.62
C GLY A 124 -27.28 6.64 -18.58
N LEU A 125 -26.72 5.63 -17.90
CA LEU A 125 -27.34 4.33 -17.72
C LEU A 125 -28.68 4.43 -16.97
N ARG A 126 -28.76 5.27 -15.92
CA ARG A 126 -30.03 5.51 -15.21
C ARG A 126 -31.11 6.09 -16.13
N ALA A 127 -30.74 7.02 -17.01
CA ALA A 127 -31.68 7.58 -17.99
C ALA A 127 -32.17 6.51 -18.99
N GLN A 128 -31.28 5.61 -19.43
CA GLN A 128 -31.65 4.50 -20.31
C GLN A 128 -32.59 3.50 -19.62
N VAL A 129 -32.32 3.14 -18.37
CA VAL A 129 -33.20 2.28 -17.56
C VAL A 129 -34.59 2.91 -17.45
N ALA A 130 -34.67 4.20 -17.10
CA ALA A 130 -35.95 4.90 -17.03
C ALA A 130 -36.71 4.99 -18.37
N LYS A 131 -35.99 4.96 -19.51
CA LYS A 131 -36.61 4.87 -20.83
C LYS A 131 -37.18 3.47 -21.08
N LEU A 132 -36.41 2.43 -20.76
CA LEU A 132 -36.83 1.03 -20.93
C LEU A 132 -38.00 0.67 -20.03
N GLU A 133 -38.01 1.12 -18.77
CA GLU A 133 -39.13 0.92 -17.84
C GLU A 133 -40.43 1.50 -18.38
N ARG A 134 -40.38 2.73 -18.93
CA ARG A 134 -41.54 3.37 -19.57
C ARG A 134 -42.03 2.57 -20.78
N SER A 135 -41.12 2.15 -21.66
CA SER A 135 -41.48 1.34 -22.82
C SER A 135 -42.09 -0.01 -22.42
N LEU A 136 -41.51 -0.67 -21.41
CA LEU A 136 -42.01 -1.96 -20.90
C LEU A 136 -43.39 -1.81 -20.28
N HIS A 137 -43.61 -0.76 -19.47
CA HIS A 137 -44.91 -0.47 -18.89
C HIS A 137 -45.97 -0.22 -19.98
N GLN A 138 -45.62 0.56 -21.01
CA GLN A 138 -46.50 0.82 -22.15
C GLN A 138 -46.82 -0.44 -22.96
N HIS A 139 -45.85 -1.31 -23.18
CA HIS A 139 -46.08 -2.59 -23.88
C HIS A 139 -47.01 -3.49 -23.08
N ARG A 140 -46.76 -3.63 -21.77
CA ARG A 140 -47.62 -4.42 -20.87
C ARG A 140 -49.06 -3.90 -20.84
N SER A 141 -49.25 -2.59 -20.75
CA SER A 141 -50.60 -2.01 -20.72
C SER A 141 -51.35 -2.20 -22.03
N ARG A 142 -50.65 -2.13 -23.18
CA ARG A 142 -51.25 -2.33 -24.50
C ARG A 142 -51.62 -3.79 -24.77
N ASN A 143 -50.71 -4.74 -24.54
CA ASN A 143 -50.95 -6.15 -24.90
C ASN A 143 -52.04 -6.78 -24.04
N SER A 144 -52.10 -6.51 -22.74
CA SER A 144 -53.07 -7.22 -21.88
C SER A 144 -54.46 -6.62 -21.96
N VAL A 145 -54.62 -5.29 -21.92
CA VAL A 145 -55.95 -4.69 -21.74
C VAL A 145 -56.73 -4.56 -23.05
N ILE A 146 -56.06 -4.16 -24.14
CA ILE A 146 -56.74 -3.88 -25.41
C ILE A 146 -57.15 -5.19 -26.10
N GLU A 147 -56.24 -6.16 -26.15
CA GLU A 147 -56.53 -7.46 -26.78
C GLU A 147 -57.62 -8.22 -26.01
N LEU A 148 -57.52 -8.31 -24.67
CA LEU A 148 -58.55 -8.96 -23.85
C LEU A 148 -59.91 -8.27 -23.97
N LYS A 149 -59.94 -6.93 -24.04
CA LYS A 149 -61.19 -6.19 -24.21
C LYS A 149 -61.83 -6.47 -25.58
N ALA A 150 -61.03 -6.51 -26.65
CA ALA A 150 -61.53 -6.85 -27.98
C ALA A 150 -62.05 -8.30 -28.03
N SER A 151 -61.33 -9.26 -27.45
CA SER A 151 -61.79 -10.65 -27.34
C SER A 151 -63.08 -10.76 -26.53
N LEU A 152 -63.19 -10.05 -25.41
CA LEU A 152 -64.41 -10.03 -24.59
C LEU A 152 -65.61 -9.51 -25.38
N THR A 153 -65.46 -8.38 -26.09
CA THR A 153 -66.55 -7.84 -26.94
C THR A 153 -66.96 -8.83 -28.03
N LYS A 154 -66.01 -9.61 -28.57
CA LYS A 154 -66.32 -10.62 -29.58
C LYS A 154 -67.07 -11.81 -29.01
N ILE A 155 -66.73 -12.23 -27.80
CA ILE A 155 -67.43 -13.30 -27.07
C ILE A 155 -68.88 -12.87 -26.78
N GLU A 156 -69.09 -11.64 -26.33
CA GLU A 156 -70.43 -11.11 -26.06
C GLU A 156 -71.30 -11.06 -27.33
N GLU A 157 -70.74 -10.64 -28.47
CA GLU A 157 -71.43 -10.66 -29.77
C GLU A 157 -71.82 -12.08 -30.20
N LEU A 158 -70.89 -13.04 -30.08
CA LEU A 158 -71.15 -14.44 -30.43
C LEU A 158 -72.18 -15.07 -29.49
N LYS A 159 -72.17 -14.70 -28.20
CA LYS A 159 -73.16 -15.15 -27.24
C LYS A 159 -74.57 -14.72 -27.64
N GLY A 160 -74.77 -13.46 -28.03
CA GLY A 160 -76.08 -12.99 -28.51
C GLY A 160 -76.54 -13.73 -29.77
N LYS A 161 -75.63 -14.01 -30.71
CA LYS A 161 -75.94 -14.83 -31.90
C LYS A 161 -76.33 -16.26 -31.57
N ILE A 162 -75.71 -16.85 -30.54
CA ILE A 162 -76.09 -18.19 -30.07
C ILE A 162 -77.49 -18.15 -29.46
N GLU A 163 -77.80 -17.16 -28.62
CA GLU A 163 -79.15 -16.97 -28.04
C GLU A 163 -80.21 -16.84 -29.15
N GLU A 164 -79.97 -16.03 -30.19
CA GLU A 164 -80.87 -15.90 -31.34
C GLU A 164 -81.08 -17.22 -32.10
N LEU A 165 -80.01 -18.01 -32.27
CA LEU A 165 -80.09 -19.31 -32.93
C LEU A 165 -80.81 -20.36 -32.07
N GLU A 166 -80.66 -20.30 -30.75
CA GLU A 166 -81.38 -21.15 -29.81
C GLU A 166 -82.89 -20.88 -29.85
N ASP A 167 -83.30 -19.60 -29.85
CA ASP A 167 -84.71 -19.21 -29.99
C ASP A 167 -85.30 -19.69 -31.33
N ALA A 168 -84.53 -19.55 -32.43
CA ALA A 168 -84.95 -20.02 -33.75
C ALA A 168 -85.06 -21.55 -33.82
N LEU A 169 -84.15 -22.27 -33.17
CA LEU A 169 -84.17 -23.74 -33.08
C LEU A 169 -85.41 -24.21 -32.31
N GLN A 170 -85.69 -23.64 -31.13
CA GLN A 170 -86.88 -23.96 -30.34
C GLN A 170 -88.18 -23.72 -31.14
N ASN A 171 -88.24 -22.64 -31.92
CA ASN A 171 -89.38 -22.38 -32.81
C ASN A 171 -89.54 -23.48 -33.87
N CYS A 172 -88.43 -23.91 -34.48
CA CYS A 172 -88.45 -24.97 -35.48
C CYS A 172 -88.87 -26.32 -34.88
N GLU A 173 -88.39 -26.66 -33.68
CA GLU A 173 -88.78 -27.88 -32.95
C GLU A 173 -90.30 -27.92 -32.73
N LEU A 174 -90.90 -26.84 -32.21
CA LEU A 174 -92.36 -26.75 -32.03
C LEU A 174 -93.14 -26.93 -33.34
N ARG A 175 -92.61 -26.41 -34.46
CA ARG A 175 -93.23 -26.59 -35.78
C ARG A 175 -93.13 -28.02 -36.28
N VAL A 176 -92.01 -28.70 -36.05
CA VAL A 176 -91.82 -30.10 -36.40
C VAL A 176 -92.78 -30.98 -35.60
N GLU A 177 -92.87 -30.80 -34.28
CA GLU A 177 -93.82 -31.52 -33.42
C GLU A 177 -95.28 -31.35 -33.92
N LEU A 178 -95.65 -30.12 -34.30
CA LEU A 178 -96.98 -29.86 -34.87
C LEU A 178 -97.21 -30.61 -36.19
N PHE A 179 -96.22 -30.67 -37.07
CA PHE A 179 -96.33 -31.41 -38.33
C PHE A 179 -96.39 -32.92 -38.10
N GLU A 180 -95.62 -33.46 -37.16
CA GLU A 180 -95.66 -34.88 -36.78
C GLU A 180 -97.05 -35.26 -36.26
N MET A 181 -97.63 -34.47 -35.35
CA MET A 181 -99.01 -34.69 -34.87
C MET A 181 -100.05 -34.66 -36.00
N ASN A 182 -99.92 -33.72 -36.93
CA ASN A 182 -100.83 -33.64 -38.08
C ASN A 182 -100.64 -34.83 -39.04
N ASN A 183 -99.40 -35.25 -39.28
CA ASN A 183 -99.10 -36.37 -40.17
C ASN A 183 -99.66 -37.69 -39.62
N GLU A 184 -99.51 -37.95 -38.31
CA GLU A 184 -100.13 -39.12 -37.69
C GLU A 184 -101.66 -39.10 -37.81
N ARG A 185 -102.29 -37.94 -37.61
CA ARG A 185 -103.74 -37.79 -37.84
C ARG A 185 -104.15 -38.10 -39.28
N TRP A 186 -103.39 -37.62 -40.27
CA TRP A 186 -103.66 -37.91 -41.69
C TRP A 186 -103.48 -39.39 -42.02
N LYS A 187 -102.48 -40.03 -41.43
CA LYS A 187 -102.22 -41.47 -41.59
C LYS A 187 -103.38 -42.31 -41.04
N GLU A 188 -103.87 -42.00 -39.84
CA GLU A 188 -105.06 -42.65 -39.25
C GLU A 188 -106.29 -42.49 -40.16
N HIS A 189 -106.53 -41.28 -40.68
CA HIS A 189 -107.65 -41.02 -41.59
C HIS A 189 -107.53 -41.81 -42.90
N LEU A 190 -106.32 -41.91 -43.45
CA LEU A 190 -106.04 -42.68 -44.65
C LEU A 190 -106.27 -44.19 -44.42
N GLU A 191 -105.79 -44.74 -43.31
CA GLU A 191 -106.01 -46.14 -42.94
C GLU A 191 -107.50 -46.46 -42.78
N CYS A 192 -108.27 -45.57 -42.12
CA CYS A 192 -109.72 -45.70 -42.02
C CYS A 192 -110.40 -45.69 -43.41
N SER A 193 -110.03 -44.75 -44.27
CA SER A 193 -110.58 -44.63 -45.63
C SER A 193 -110.23 -45.85 -46.49
N GLN A 194 -109.00 -46.35 -46.40
CA GLN A 194 -108.59 -47.58 -47.09
C GLN A 194 -109.34 -48.81 -46.58
N GLY A 195 -109.57 -48.91 -45.26
CA GLY A 195 -110.40 -49.95 -44.66
C GLY A 195 -111.84 -49.93 -45.19
N GLN A 196 -112.43 -48.74 -45.31
CA GLN A 196 -113.76 -48.56 -45.90
C GLN A 196 -113.81 -49.00 -47.36
N ILE A 197 -112.80 -48.65 -48.17
CA ILE A 197 -112.70 -49.07 -49.56
C ILE A 197 -112.60 -50.60 -49.65
N LYS A 198 -111.69 -51.23 -48.90
CA LYS A 198 -111.54 -52.70 -48.85
C LYS A 198 -112.85 -53.40 -48.47
N HIS A 199 -113.59 -52.86 -47.51
CA HIS A 199 -114.89 -53.41 -47.11
C HIS A 199 -115.93 -53.32 -48.24
N ARG A 200 -116.00 -52.18 -48.93
CA ARG A 200 -116.89 -52.01 -50.10
C ARG A 200 -116.51 -52.93 -51.25
N ASP A 201 -115.22 -53.07 -51.53
CA ASP A 201 -114.72 -53.96 -52.59
C ASP A 201 -115.03 -55.42 -52.26
N HIS A 202 -114.92 -55.83 -50.99
CA HIS A 202 -115.31 -57.16 -50.53
C HIS A 202 -116.81 -57.42 -50.72
N ILE A 203 -117.68 -56.50 -50.29
CA ILE A 203 -119.14 -56.60 -50.49
C ILE A 203 -119.49 -56.71 -51.99
N MET A 204 -118.85 -55.91 -52.83
CA MET A 204 -119.07 -55.94 -54.28
C MET A 204 -118.60 -57.26 -54.91
N GLY A 205 -117.47 -57.79 -54.45
CA GLY A 205 -116.97 -59.10 -54.86
C GLY A 205 -117.90 -60.25 -54.47
N GLU A 206 -118.43 -60.24 -53.25
CA GLU A 206 -119.40 -61.25 -52.80
C GLU A 206 -120.71 -61.20 -53.60
N ALA A 207 -121.20 -60.00 -53.92
CA ALA A 207 -122.43 -59.81 -54.70
C ALA A 207 -122.34 -60.23 -56.18
N LEU A 208 -121.13 -60.50 -56.69
CA LEU A 208 -120.87 -60.93 -58.08
C LEU A 208 -120.62 -62.45 -58.20
N THR A 209 -120.74 -63.20 -57.11
CA THR A 209 -120.65 -64.67 -57.04
C THR A 209 -122.02 -65.29 -56.82
#